data_AF-A0A497N7U3-F1
#
_entry.id   AF-A0A497N7U3-F1
#
_cell.length_a   1.000
_cell.length_b   1.000
_cell.length_c   1.000
_cell.angle_alpha   90.00
_cell.angle_beta   90.00
_cell.angle_gamma   90.00
#
_symmetry.space_group_name_H-M   'P 1'
#
loop_
_entity.id
_entity.type
_entity.pdbx_description
1 polymer ?
#
loop_
_entity_poly.entity_id
_entity_poly.type
_entity_poly.pdbx_seq_one_letter_code
_entity_poly.pdbx_strand_id
1 'polypeptide(L)'
;MIIPYEDLIAVLLVASAFLAVHMDDTTHSVISFGFMFAVLSTLYFALGAYFAAVFQIVVAVGTIAVFFLAGEMLTPRRRTRKGGVRKILGFVAAVLLSIPALISEFEVGTLMKPQGLSFQRALWEFRALDVVAQGVVVLTLALGVVMVLRERRRVERGRAG
;
A
#
# COMPACT_ATOMS: atom_id res chain seq x y z
N MET A 1 -21.73 -11.76 -23.73
CA MET A 1 -20.44 -11.17 -23.30
C MET A 1 -20.23 -11.61 -21.86
N ILE A 2 -19.31 -12.54 -21.62
CA ILE A 2 -18.99 -13.02 -20.27
C ILE A 2 -17.91 -12.07 -19.74
N ILE A 3 -18.21 -11.33 -18.67
CA ILE A 3 -17.22 -10.47 -18.02
C ILE A 3 -16.25 -11.42 -17.28
N PRO A 4 -14.94 -11.36 -17.57
CA PRO A 4 -13.97 -12.16 -16.86
C PRO A 4 -13.96 -11.78 -15.37
N TYR A 5 -13.78 -12.74 -14.48
CA TYR A 5 -13.94 -12.53 -13.03
C TYR A 5 -12.87 -11.57 -12.47
N GLU A 6 -11.73 -11.44 -13.15
CA GLU A 6 -10.67 -10.48 -12.89
C GLU A 6 -11.17 -9.04 -12.99
N ASP A 7 -11.98 -8.71 -14.01
CA ASP A 7 -12.52 -7.37 -14.21
C ASP A 7 -13.49 -6.99 -13.10
N LEU A 8 -14.31 -7.94 -12.64
CA LEU A 8 -15.23 -7.73 -11.52
C LEU A 8 -14.45 -7.43 -10.22
N ILE A 9 -13.36 -8.17 -9.98
CA ILE A 9 -12.49 -7.95 -8.81
C ILE A 9 -11.79 -6.58 -8.94
N ALA A 10 -11.36 -6.18 -10.13
CA ALA A 10 -10.75 -4.88 -10.37
C ALA A 10 -11.74 -3.72 -10.12
N VAL A 11 -12.99 -3.85 -10.55
CA VAL A 11 -14.05 -2.86 -10.26
C VAL A 11 -14.28 -2.78 -8.74
N LEU A 12 -14.34 -3.91 -8.04
CA LEU A 12 -14.48 -3.95 -6.58
C LEU A 12 -13.27 -3.31 -5.86
N LEU A 13 -12.06 -3.53 -6.38
CA LEU A 13 -10.84 -2.91 -5.88
C LEU A 13 -10.91 -1.38 -6.00
N VAL A 14 -11.30 -0.87 -7.16
CA VAL A 14 -11.45 0.58 -7.38
C VAL A 14 -12.54 1.14 -6.45
N ALA A 15 -13.70 0.49 -6.37
CA ALA A 15 -14.79 0.92 -5.50
C ALA A 15 -14.36 0.99 -4.02
N SER A 16 -13.65 -0.04 -3.53
CA SER A 16 -13.13 -0.06 -2.14
C SER A 16 -12.07 1.01 -1.87
N ALA A 17 -11.23 1.33 -2.87
CA ALA A 17 -10.27 2.43 -2.79
C ALA A 17 -10.97 3.79 -2.68
N PHE A 18 -12.00 4.02 -3.51
CA PHE A 18 -12.81 5.24 -3.44
C PHE A 18 -13.51 5.39 -2.08
N LEU A 19 -14.06 4.29 -1.57
CA LEU A 19 -14.71 4.26 -0.25
C LEU A 19 -13.72 4.60 0.86
N ALA A 20 -12.51 4.02 0.84
CA ALA A 20 -11.46 4.31 1.82
C ALA A 20 -11.11 5.81 1.88
N VAL A 21 -11.08 6.49 0.73
CA VAL A 21 -10.73 7.93 0.67
C VAL A 21 -11.89 8.84 1.08
N HIS A 22 -13.13 8.44 0.81
CA HIS A 22 -14.32 9.28 1.01
C HIS A 22 -14.98 9.13 2.39
N MET A 23 -14.65 8.09 3.17
CA MET A 23 -15.19 7.96 4.53
C MET A 23 -14.65 9.06 5.45
N ASP A 24 -15.57 9.77 6.11
CA ASP A 24 -15.23 10.85 7.05
C ASP A 24 -14.71 10.33 8.39
N ASP A 25 -15.10 9.10 8.76
CA ASP A 25 -14.59 8.43 9.96
C ASP A 25 -13.32 7.65 9.63
N THR A 26 -12.21 8.05 10.23
CA THR A 26 -10.91 7.45 9.98
C THR A 26 -10.91 5.94 10.26
N THR A 27 -11.61 5.47 11.29
CA THR A 27 -11.68 4.02 11.60
C THR A 27 -12.28 3.23 10.43
N HIS A 28 -13.39 3.71 9.88
CA HIS A 28 -14.04 3.08 8.75
C HIS A 28 -13.22 3.20 7.46
N SER A 29 -12.54 4.33 7.26
CA SER A 29 -11.56 4.53 6.18
C SER A 29 -10.44 3.48 6.23
N VAL A 30 -9.85 3.23 7.40
CA VAL A 30 -8.79 2.22 7.57
C VAL A 30 -9.31 0.80 7.32
N ILE A 31 -10.52 0.47 7.78
CA ILE A 31 -11.13 -0.84 7.53
C ILE A 31 -11.36 -1.04 6.02
N SER A 32 -11.89 -0.03 5.32
CA SER A 32 -12.07 -0.07 3.87
C SER A 32 -10.73 -0.18 3.12
N PHE A 33 -9.68 0.45 3.66
CA PHE A 33 -8.33 0.34 3.13
C PHE A 33 -7.74 -1.08 3.31
N GLY A 34 -7.96 -1.70 4.47
CA GLY A 34 -7.60 -3.11 4.69
C GLY A 34 -8.37 -4.06 3.76
N PHE A 35 -9.67 -3.82 3.56
CA PHE A 35 -10.49 -4.56 2.61
C PHE A 35 -9.97 -4.42 1.17
N MET A 36 -9.60 -3.21 0.75
CA MET A 36 -8.99 -2.97 -0.56
C MET A 36 -7.72 -3.83 -0.76
N PHE A 37 -6.85 -3.94 0.24
CA PHE A 37 -5.67 -4.81 0.15
C PHE A 37 -6.01 -6.30 0.08
N ALA A 38 -7.06 -6.74 0.75
CA ALA A 38 -7.54 -8.12 0.63
C ALA A 38 -8.07 -8.42 -0.78
N VAL A 39 -8.88 -7.51 -1.34
CA VAL A 39 -9.37 -7.61 -2.73
C VAL A 39 -8.21 -7.61 -3.72
N LEU A 40 -7.19 -6.76 -3.53
CA LEU A 40 -5.99 -6.73 -4.34
C LEU A 40 -5.23 -8.06 -4.30
N SER A 41 -5.13 -8.68 -3.12
CA SER A 41 -4.54 -10.02 -2.99
C SER A 41 -5.32 -11.06 -3.78
N THR A 42 -6.66 -11.01 -3.76
CA THR A 42 -7.50 -11.91 -4.56
C THR A 42 -7.26 -11.71 -6.05
N LEU A 43 -7.08 -10.47 -6.51
CA LEU A 43 -6.70 -10.17 -7.89
C LEU A 43 -5.34 -10.77 -8.25
N TYR A 44 -4.34 -10.70 -7.36
CA TYR A 44 -3.06 -11.36 -7.58
C TYR A 44 -3.17 -12.88 -7.65
N PHE A 45 -4.01 -13.51 -6.84
CA PHE A 45 -4.31 -14.95 -6.96
C PHE A 45 -4.92 -15.29 -8.33
N ALA A 46 -5.89 -14.48 -8.79
CA ALA A 46 -6.53 -14.64 -10.09
C ALA A 46 -5.53 -14.52 -11.26
N LEU A 47 -4.57 -13.59 -11.15
CA LEU A 47 -3.52 -13.39 -12.15
C LEU A 47 -2.35 -14.38 -12.04
N GLY A 48 -2.42 -15.38 -11.16
CA GLY A 48 -1.37 -16.39 -10.96
C GLY A 48 -0.13 -15.90 -10.20
N ALA A 49 -0.17 -14.69 -9.63
CA ALA A 49 0.92 -14.09 -8.87
C ALA A 49 0.88 -14.49 -7.38
N TYR A 50 0.98 -15.80 -7.10
CA TYR A 50 0.75 -16.36 -5.76
C TYR A 50 1.67 -15.82 -4.66
N PHE A 51 2.97 -15.64 -4.96
CA PHE A 51 3.91 -15.08 -3.99
C PHE A 51 3.51 -13.65 -3.59
N ALA A 52 3.16 -12.82 -4.56
CA ALA A 52 2.73 -11.45 -4.32
C ALA A 52 1.43 -11.39 -3.52
N ALA A 53 0.48 -12.28 -3.82
CA ALA A 53 -0.79 -12.36 -3.10
C ALA A 53 -0.59 -12.68 -1.60
N VAL A 54 0.19 -13.71 -1.28
CA VAL A 54 0.47 -14.07 0.13
C VAL A 54 1.22 -12.94 0.84
N PHE A 55 2.23 -12.36 0.20
CA PHE A 55 2.98 -11.24 0.78
C PHE A 55 2.10 -10.02 1.03
N GLN A 56 1.16 -9.73 0.11
CA GLN A 56 0.20 -8.63 0.24
C GLN A 56 -0.70 -8.80 1.48
N ILE A 57 -1.19 -10.01 1.75
CA ILE A 57 -2.02 -10.25 2.95
C ILE A 57 -1.18 -10.08 4.22
N VAL A 58 0.00 -10.69 4.29
CA VAL A 58 0.82 -10.68 5.52
C VAL A 58 1.34 -9.27 5.83
N VAL A 59 1.90 -8.58 4.82
CA VAL A 59 2.56 -7.29 5.02
C VAL A 59 1.56 -6.14 4.92
N ALA A 60 0.72 -6.09 3.88
CA ALA A 60 -0.18 -4.94 3.70
C ALA A 60 -1.38 -5.01 4.65
N VAL A 61 -2.16 -6.10 4.61
CA VAL A 61 -3.33 -6.25 5.49
C VAL A 61 -2.89 -6.47 6.94
N GLY A 62 -1.99 -7.42 7.18
CA GLY A 62 -1.62 -7.84 8.54
C GLY A 62 -0.78 -6.82 9.30
N THR A 63 0.06 -6.05 8.60
CA THR A 63 1.01 -5.12 9.25
C THR A 63 0.59 -3.67 9.02
N ILE A 64 0.55 -3.21 7.77
CA ILE A 64 0.34 -1.78 7.46
C ILE A 64 -1.06 -1.31 7.89
N ALA A 65 -2.12 -2.02 7.50
CA ALA A 65 -3.49 -1.61 7.86
C ALA A 65 -3.72 -1.63 9.38
N VAL A 66 -3.20 -2.64 10.07
CA VAL A 66 -3.30 -2.74 11.54
C VAL A 66 -2.53 -1.63 12.25
N PHE A 67 -1.30 -1.34 11.82
CA PHE A 67 -0.53 -0.22 12.40
C PHE A 67 -1.18 1.12 12.12
N PHE A 68 -1.77 1.32 10.94
CA PHE A 68 -2.48 2.54 10.63
C PHE A 68 -3.74 2.68 11.49
N LEU A 69 -4.47 1.59 11.73
CA LEU A 69 -5.62 1.56 12.62
C LEU A 69 -5.22 1.88 14.07
N ALA A 70 -4.17 1.25 14.57
CA ALA A 70 -3.65 1.49 15.90
C ALA A 70 -3.14 2.94 16.07
N GLY A 71 -2.41 3.44 15.08
CA GLY A 71 -1.89 4.80 15.06
C GLY A 71 -3.00 5.84 15.10
N GLU A 72 -4.09 5.61 14.36
CA GLU A 72 -5.23 6.52 14.40
C GLU A 72 -6.03 6.40 15.69
N MET A 73 -6.23 5.20 16.24
CA MET A 73 -6.90 5.04 17.54
C MET A 73 -6.14 5.74 18.68
N LEU A 74 -4.82 5.85 18.57
CA LEU A 74 -3.96 6.52 19.56
C LEU A 74 -3.83 8.04 19.33
N THR A 75 -4.23 8.54 18.16
CA THR A 75 -4.07 9.96 17.81
C THR A 75 -5.35 10.75 18.12
N PRO A 76 -5.28 11.84 18.91
CA PRO A 76 -6.45 12.68 19.17
C PRO A 76 -7.00 13.28 17.86
N ARG A 77 -8.30 13.09 17.62
CA ARG A 77 -9.00 13.58 16.41
C ARG A 77 -8.91 15.11 16.31
N ARG A 78 -8.05 15.63 15.42
CA ARG A 78 -8.13 17.02 14.99
C ARG A 78 -9.10 17.13 13.82
N ARG A 79 -10.30 17.68 14.07
CA ARG A 79 -11.24 18.07 13.00
C ARG A 79 -10.61 19.17 12.15
N THR A 80 -10.01 18.79 11.03
CA THR A 80 -9.58 19.74 10.00
C THR A 80 -10.68 19.84 8.96
N ARG A 81 -11.22 21.05 8.77
CA ARG A 81 -12.24 21.33 7.75
C ARG A 81 -11.58 21.19 6.37
N LYS A 82 -11.84 20.10 5.65
CA LYS A 82 -11.36 19.88 4.28
C LYS A 82 -12.02 20.91 3.35
N GLY A 83 -11.30 21.97 2.98
CA GLY A 83 -11.78 22.99 2.05
C GLY A 83 -12.00 22.43 0.63
N GLY A 84 -13.08 22.84 -0.03
CA GLY A 84 -13.50 22.31 -1.35
C GLY A 84 -12.43 22.39 -2.45
N VAL A 85 -11.54 23.39 -2.39
CA VAL A 85 -10.42 23.57 -3.33
C VAL A 85 -9.44 22.39 -3.28
N ARG A 86 -9.21 21.79 -2.10
CA ARG A 86 -8.32 20.62 -1.95
C ARG A 86 -8.91 19.35 -2.58
N LYS A 87 -10.25 19.21 -2.60
CA LYS A 87 -10.92 18.07 -3.25
C LYS A 87 -10.77 18.15 -4.77
N ILE A 88 -10.97 19.34 -5.35
CA ILE A 88 -10.82 19.56 -6.79
C ILE A 88 -9.37 19.33 -7.23
N LEU A 89 -8.41 19.86 -6.47
CA LEU A 89 -6.99 19.63 -6.77
C LEU A 89 -6.62 18.14 -6.70
N GLY A 90 -7.13 17.42 -5.69
CA GLY A 90 -6.95 15.97 -5.57
C GLY A 90 -7.55 15.18 -6.74
N PHE A 91 -8.74 15.59 -7.20
CA PHE A 91 -9.38 14.97 -8.37
C PHE A 91 -8.61 15.22 -9.66
N VAL A 92 -8.18 16.47 -9.91
CA VAL A 92 -7.37 16.82 -11.08
C VAL A 92 -6.06 16.04 -11.08
N ALA A 93 -5.39 15.93 -9.93
CA ALA A 93 -4.17 15.14 -9.79
C ALA A 93 -4.41 13.65 -10.09
N ALA A 94 -5.51 13.07 -9.58
CA ALA A 94 -5.87 11.68 -9.83
C ALA A 94 -6.18 11.40 -11.32
N VAL A 95 -6.88 12.31 -11.99
CA VAL A 95 -7.16 12.20 -13.44
C VAL A 95 -5.87 12.31 -14.23
N LEU A 96 -5.03 13.31 -13.92
CA LEU A 96 -3.74 13.51 -14.60
C LEU A 96 -2.83 12.27 -14.46
N LEU A 97 -2.79 11.66 -13.27
CA LEU A 97 -2.02 10.43 -13.03
C LEU A 97 -2.59 9.21 -13.75
N SER A 98 -3.90 9.17 -13.99
CA SER A 98 -4.56 8.05 -14.67
C SER A 98 -4.36 8.07 -16.18
N ILE A 99 -4.15 9.25 -16.78
CA ILE A 99 -4.02 9.41 -18.24
C ILE A 99 -2.89 8.54 -18.82
N PRO A 100 -1.65 8.55 -18.29
CA PRO A 100 -0.57 7.69 -18.79
C PRO A 100 -0.93 6.20 -18.77
N ALA A 101 -1.66 5.74 -17.76
CA ALA A 101 -2.05 4.33 -17.65
C ALA A 101 -3.08 3.90 -18.70
N LEU A 102 -3.86 4.85 -19.26
CA LEU A 102 -4.89 4.58 -20.26
C LEU A 102 -4.37 4.68 -21.70
N ILE A 103 -3.42 5.57 -21.95
CA ILE A 103 -2.89 5.82 -23.30
C ILE A 103 -1.63 5.01 -23.62
N SER A 104 -0.92 4.56 -22.58
CA SER A 104 0.28 3.75 -22.78
C SER A 104 -0.18 2.32 -23.04
N GLU A 105 -0.30 1.96 -24.32
CA GLU A 105 -0.11 0.59 -24.75
C GLU A 105 1.34 0.22 -24.47
N PHE A 106 1.63 -0.13 -23.21
CA PHE A 106 2.88 -0.78 -22.89
C PHE A 106 2.81 -2.12 -23.60
N GLU A 107 3.35 -2.19 -24.82
CA GLU A 107 4.00 -3.42 -25.27
C GLU A 107 5.04 -3.70 -24.20
N VAL A 108 4.66 -4.51 -23.21
CA VAL A 108 5.61 -5.16 -22.31
C VAL A 108 6.40 -6.05 -23.26
N GLY A 109 7.45 -5.46 -23.83
CA GLY A 109 8.33 -6.14 -24.74
C GLY A 109 8.71 -7.43 -24.05
N THR A 110 8.25 -8.54 -24.59
CA THR A 110 8.61 -9.89 -24.19
C THR A 110 10.05 -10.17 -24.62
N LEU A 111 10.96 -9.20 -24.37
CA LEU A 111 12.40 -9.30 -24.59
C LEU A 111 13.02 -10.39 -23.71
N MET A 112 12.26 -10.91 -22.74
CA MET A 112 12.53 -12.21 -22.14
C MET A 112 11.34 -13.13 -22.39
N LYS A 113 11.58 -14.17 -23.21
CA LYS A 113 10.79 -15.41 -23.22
C LYS A 113 10.47 -15.80 -21.77
N PRO A 114 9.30 -16.42 -21.48
CA PRO A 114 9.06 -17.06 -20.20
C PRO A 114 10.03 -18.23 -20.07
N GLN A 115 11.27 -17.94 -19.69
CA GLN A 115 12.14 -18.91 -19.08
C GLN A 115 11.41 -19.25 -17.79
N GLY A 116 11.07 -20.52 -17.56
CA GLY A 116 10.43 -21.00 -16.33
C GLY A 116 11.31 -20.85 -15.08
N LEU A 117 12.04 -19.74 -14.98
CA LEU A 117 12.79 -19.31 -13.83
C LEU A 117 11.80 -19.02 -12.71
N SER A 118 12.03 -19.64 -11.56
CA SER A 118 11.24 -19.38 -10.37
C SER A 118 11.47 -17.95 -9.88
N PHE A 119 10.42 -17.35 -9.29
CA PHE A 119 10.47 -16.01 -8.71
C PHE A 119 11.68 -15.80 -7.77
N GLN A 120 12.04 -16.83 -6.99
CA GLN A 120 13.19 -16.80 -6.09
C GLN A 120 14.52 -16.60 -6.84
N ARG A 121 14.72 -17.29 -7.97
CA ARG A 121 15.92 -17.10 -8.79
C ARG A 121 15.92 -15.73 -9.42
N ALA A 122 14.77 -15.27 -9.92
CA ALA A 122 14.66 -13.93 -10.48
C ALA A 122 15.05 -12.84 -9.46
N LEU A 123 14.59 -12.97 -8.22
CA LEU A 123 14.95 -12.06 -7.12
C LEU A 123 16.44 -12.08 -6.80
N TRP A 124 17.03 -13.26 -6.59
CA TRP A 124 18.41 -13.37 -6.10
C TRP A 124 19.47 -13.25 -7.19
N GLU A 125 19.17 -13.59 -8.44
CA GLU A 125 20.16 -13.53 -9.52
C GLU A 125 20.17 -12.16 -10.20
N PHE A 126 19.00 -11.53 -10.39
CA PHE A 126 18.90 -10.26 -11.11
C PHE A 126 18.66 -9.06 -10.19
N ARG A 127 18.09 -9.26 -9.01
CA ARG A 127 17.63 -8.16 -8.14
C ARG A 127 18.14 -8.24 -6.70
N ALA A 128 19.14 -9.08 -6.41
CA ALA A 128 19.66 -9.25 -5.06
C ALA A 128 20.16 -7.93 -4.46
N LEU A 129 20.85 -7.12 -5.26
CA LEU A 129 21.37 -5.83 -4.83
C LEU A 129 20.23 -4.90 -4.40
N ASP A 130 19.15 -4.85 -5.16
CA ASP A 130 17.97 -4.03 -4.83
C ASP A 130 17.29 -4.52 -3.55
N VAL A 131 17.17 -5.84 -3.37
CA VAL A 131 16.58 -6.45 -2.16
C VAL A 131 17.42 -6.12 -0.92
N VAL A 132 18.74 -6.25 -1.01
CA VAL A 132 19.66 -5.92 0.09
C VAL A 132 19.60 -4.43 0.41
N ALA A 133 19.60 -3.56 -0.61
CA ALA A 133 19.48 -2.13 -0.42
C ALA A 133 18.15 -1.74 0.26
N GLN A 134 17.04 -2.34 -0.15
CA GLN A 134 15.74 -2.15 0.51
C GLN A 134 15.76 -2.66 1.96
N GLY A 135 16.44 -3.77 2.24
CA GLY A 135 16.65 -4.26 3.60
C GLY A 135 17.37 -3.26 4.49
N VAL A 136 18.42 -2.59 3.98
CA VAL A 136 19.13 -1.52 4.70
C VAL A 136 18.19 -0.35 4.99
N VAL A 137 17.36 0.07 4.02
CA VAL A 137 16.37 1.15 4.23
C VAL A 137 15.39 0.81 5.35
N VAL A 138 14.86 -0.42 5.37
CA VAL A 138 13.94 -0.87 6.43
C VAL A 138 14.63 -0.89 7.79
N LEU A 139 15.89 -1.34 7.85
CA LEU A 139 16.68 -1.33 9.08
C LEU A 139 16.91 0.10 9.60
N THR A 140 17.29 1.02 8.71
CA THR A 140 17.48 2.43 9.06
C THR A 140 16.19 3.05 9.59
N LEU A 141 15.04 2.76 8.95
CA LEU A 141 13.73 3.22 9.42
C LEU A 141 13.43 2.69 10.83
N ALA A 142 13.63 1.39 11.06
CA ALA A 142 13.38 0.76 12.35
C ALA A 142 14.25 1.37 13.47
N LEU A 143 15.55 1.57 13.22
CA LEU A 143 16.45 2.24 14.17
C LEU A 143 16.04 3.69 14.43
N GLY A 144 15.62 4.41 13.38
CA GLY A 144 15.10 5.77 13.51
C GLY A 144 13.89 5.84 14.44
N VAL A 145 12.91 4.94 14.28
CA VAL A 145 11.74 4.86 15.16
C VAL A 145 12.16 4.57 16.61
N VAL A 146 13.05 3.61 16.83
CA VAL A 146 13.54 3.27 18.19
C VAL A 146 14.25 4.45 18.83
N MET A 147 15.11 5.17 18.10
CA MET A 147 15.83 6.33 18.61
C MET A 147 14.87 7.45 19.02
N VAL A 148 13.87 7.75 18.19
CA VAL A 148 12.83 8.76 18.49
C VAL A 148 12.03 8.38 19.74
N LEU A 149 11.62 7.12 19.87
CA LEU A 149 10.88 6.64 21.05
C LEU A 149 11.74 6.66 22.32
N ARG A 150 13.04 6.35 22.20
CA ARG A 150 13.97 6.40 23.33
C ARG A 150 14.19 7.82 23.82
N GLU A 151 14.29 8.78 22.90
CA GLU A 151 14.49 10.19 23.24
C GLU A 151 13.26 10.76 23.94
N ARG A 152 12.05 10.46 23.45
CA ARG A 152 10.78 10.84 24.11
C ARG A 152 10.73 10.38 25.57
N ARG A 153 11.09 9.11 25.83
CA ARG A 153 11.11 8.56 27.19
C ARG A 153 12.16 9.20 28.10
N ARG A 154 13.31 9.63 27.56
CA ARG A 154 14.34 10.32 28.34
C ARG A 154 13.85 11.70 28.80
N VAL A 155 13.26 12.47 27.89
CA VAL A 155 12.71 13.80 28.20
C VAL A 155 11.59 13.70 29.25
N GLU A 156 10.71 12.71 29.15
CA GLU A 156 9.63 12.50 30.13
C GLU A 156 10.17 12.17 31.53
N ARG A 157 11.19 11.31 31.64
CA ARG A 157 11.82 10.99 32.93
C ARG A 157 12.55 12.18 33.55
N GLY A 158 13.20 13.03 32.74
CA GLY A 158 13.90 14.23 33.21
C GLY A 158 12.97 15.38 33.65
N ARG A 159 11.67 15.32 33.35
CA ARG A 159 10.66 16.29 33.83
C ARG A 159 9.93 15.82 35.10
N ALA A 160 10.08 14.57 35.47
CA ALA A 160 9.40 13.95 36.61
C ALA A 160 10.27 13.85 37.88
N GLY A 161 11.54 14.27 37.81
CA GLY A 161 12.44 14.45 38.96
C GLY A 161 12.86 15.90 39.06
#